data_AF-A0A1D2X387-F1
#
_entry.id   AF-A0A1D2X387-F1
#
_cell.length_a   1.000
_cell.length_b   1.000
_cell.length_c   1.000
_cell.angle_alpha   90.00
_cell.angle_beta   90.00
_cell.angle_gamma   90.00
#
_symmetry.space_group_name_H-M   'P 1'
#
loop_
_entity.id
_entity.type
_entity.pdbx_description
1 polymer ?
#
loop_
_entity_poly.entity_id
_entity_poly.type
_entity_poly.pdbx_seq_one_letter_code
_entity_poly.pdbx_strand_id
1 'polypeptide(L)'
;MLNKKQYSMLFICLLLTVSLMGSVSAVTDFSETKIKHDFYPVDFIFQYSDKNTTTYEGDLGLKGAICRNTEDNISYYAPVENVRGIAYATKKTFRFNEPIQITHSLKSNKAEYDYIVMNMYYKNGSTLRKLDISDSMLTADEIEYFDDYRTQKQEYYNKHYADQLDTIETYQEYQASSSNKQRGYMIGTNGIGFYSSF
;
A
#
# COMPACT_ATOMS: atom_id res chain seq x y z
N MET A 1 48.15 38.39 24.74
CA MET A 1 46.93 39.16 24.42
C MET A 1 46.78 39.18 22.91
N LEU A 2 45.69 38.63 22.37
CA LEU A 2 45.42 38.70 20.93
C LEU A 2 45.03 40.14 20.55
N ASN A 3 45.50 40.62 19.41
CA ASN A 3 45.15 41.93 18.86
C ASN A 3 43.70 41.90 18.33
N LYS A 4 42.99 43.04 18.38
CA LYS A 4 41.66 43.26 17.79
C LYS A 4 41.50 42.68 16.36
N LYS A 5 42.56 42.70 15.54
CA LYS A 5 42.58 42.07 14.21
C LYS A 5 42.47 40.54 14.26
N GLN A 6 43.10 39.90 15.23
CA GLN A 6 43.07 38.44 15.42
C GLN A 6 41.71 37.97 15.95
N TYR A 7 41.08 38.75 16.83
CA TYR A 7 39.69 38.48 17.26
C TYR A 7 38.68 38.61 16.11
N SER A 8 38.84 39.64 15.27
CA SER A 8 38.00 39.81 14.09
C SER A 8 38.13 38.62 13.12
N MET A 9 39.36 38.16 12.89
CA MET A 9 39.62 37.02 12.02
C MET A 9 39.03 35.71 12.57
N LEU A 10 39.17 35.47 13.88
CA LEU A 10 38.56 34.31 14.54
C LEU A 10 37.03 34.34 14.47
N PHE A 11 36.43 35.52 14.62
CA PHE A 11 34.97 35.68 14.54
C PHE A 11 34.43 35.42 13.12
N ILE A 12 35.16 35.88 12.10
CA ILE A 12 34.82 35.61 10.69
C ILE A 12 34.97 34.11 10.37
N CYS A 13 36.04 33.47 10.85
CA CYS A 13 36.21 32.02 10.70
C CYS A 13 35.09 31.24 11.41
N LEU A 14 34.67 31.66 12.61
CA LEU A 14 33.56 31.04 13.34
C LEU A 14 32.23 31.15 12.56
N LEU A 15 31.93 32.34 12.04
CA LEU A 15 30.71 32.57 11.23
C LEU A 15 30.72 31.74 9.94
N LEU A 16 31.87 31.57 9.29
CA LEU A 16 32.03 30.72 8.11
C LEU A 16 31.88 29.22 8.44
N THR A 17 32.32 28.77 9.62
CA THR A 17 32.09 27.38 10.03
C THR A 17 30.63 27.11 10.36
N VAL A 18 29.90 28.08 10.92
CA VAL A 18 28.47 27.94 11.22
C VAL A 18 27.61 27.93 9.95
N SER A 19 27.97 28.72 8.93
CA SER A 19 27.25 28.71 7.64
C SER A 19 27.50 27.46 6.79
N LEU A 20 28.64 26.78 6.99
CA LEU A 20 28.97 25.51 6.33
C LEU A 20 28.33 24.27 6.99
N MET A 21 27.82 24.39 8.22
CA MET A 21 27.08 23.30 8.89
C MET A 21 25.57 23.29 8.57
N GLY A 22 25.10 24.23 7.73
CA GLY A 22 23.68 24.45 7.44
C GLY A 22 23.04 23.53 6.39
N SER A 23 23.75 22.54 5.85
CA SER A 23 23.19 21.61 4.87
C SER A 23 23.54 20.16 5.20
N VAL A 24 22.98 19.68 6.32
CA VAL A 24 22.65 18.26 6.43
C VAL A 24 21.49 18.04 5.47
N SER A 25 21.78 17.65 4.24
CA SER A 25 20.77 17.08 3.35
C SER A 25 20.20 15.85 4.06
N ALA A 26 18.96 15.97 4.55
CA ALA A 26 18.20 14.83 4.99
C ALA A 26 17.96 13.94 3.77
N VAL A 27 18.80 12.93 3.61
CA VAL A 27 18.52 11.79 2.74
C VAL A 27 17.32 11.09 3.38
N THR A 28 16.11 11.38 2.89
CA THR A 28 14.90 10.62 3.24
C THR A 28 14.99 9.26 2.55
N ASP A 29 15.82 8.41 3.13
CA ASP A 29 16.09 7.05 2.68
C ASP A 29 14.95 6.15 3.19
N PHE A 30 14.12 5.61 2.27
CA PHE A 30 13.30 4.37 2.29
C PHE A 30 12.66 3.84 3.61
N SER A 31 12.62 4.61 4.69
CA SER A 31 12.35 4.14 6.06
C SER A 31 10.93 4.41 6.56
N GLU A 32 10.15 5.24 5.85
CA GLU A 32 8.77 5.58 6.24
C GLU A 32 7.84 4.34 6.29
N THR A 33 8.19 3.26 5.60
CA THR A 33 7.44 2.00 5.65
C THR A 33 7.49 1.30 7.01
N LYS A 34 8.44 1.65 7.89
CA LYS A 34 8.63 1.01 9.21
C LYS A 34 8.34 1.94 10.40
N ILE A 35 8.31 3.24 10.19
CA ILE A 35 8.06 4.21 11.27
C ILE A 35 6.55 4.31 11.49
N LYS A 36 6.13 4.17 12.74
CA LYS A 36 4.73 4.30 13.13
C LYS A 36 4.42 5.76 13.45
N HIS A 37 3.32 6.25 12.89
CA HIS A 37 2.82 7.60 13.10
C HIS A 37 1.43 7.54 13.71
N ASP A 38 1.14 8.47 14.62
CA ASP A 38 -0.20 8.60 15.17
C ASP A 38 -1.18 9.05 14.08
N PHE A 39 -2.32 8.37 14.04
CA PHE A 39 -3.28 8.51 12.97
C PHE A 39 -4.69 8.50 13.54
N TYR A 40 -5.35 9.64 13.40
CA TYR A 40 -6.73 9.81 13.80
C TYR A 40 -7.53 10.35 12.60
N PRO A 41 -8.03 9.44 11.74
CA PRO A 41 -8.61 9.83 10.47
C PRO A 41 -10.02 10.37 10.62
N VAL A 42 -10.29 11.46 9.89
CA VAL A 42 -11.61 12.10 9.76
C VAL A 42 -11.89 12.44 8.30
N ASP A 43 -13.12 12.89 8.03
CA ASP A 43 -13.55 13.41 6.72
C ASP A 43 -13.30 12.43 5.57
N PHE A 44 -13.72 11.17 5.74
CA PHE A 44 -13.57 10.14 4.71
C PHE A 44 -14.32 10.50 3.43
N ILE A 45 -13.62 10.43 2.30
CA ILE A 45 -14.14 10.47 0.94
C ILE A 45 -13.89 9.09 0.33
N PHE A 46 -14.94 8.27 0.27
CA PHE A 46 -14.92 6.96 -0.36
C PHE A 46 -14.99 7.12 -1.88
N GLN A 47 -14.05 6.48 -2.57
CA GLN A 47 -13.94 6.50 -4.02
C GLN A 47 -14.49 5.20 -4.58
N TYR A 48 -15.63 5.26 -5.25
CA TYR A 48 -16.21 4.13 -5.98
C TYR A 48 -15.87 4.22 -7.46
N SER A 49 -16.20 3.17 -8.22
CA SER A 49 -15.96 3.10 -9.66
C SER A 49 -16.65 4.20 -10.44
N ASP A 50 -17.82 4.63 -9.96
CA ASP A 50 -18.78 5.51 -10.61
C ASP A 50 -18.92 6.88 -9.92
N LYS A 51 -18.56 7.01 -8.63
CA LYS A 51 -18.70 8.27 -7.87
C LYS A 51 -17.74 8.35 -6.67
N ASN A 52 -17.64 9.56 -6.10
CA ASN A 52 -17.09 9.78 -4.77
C ASN A 52 -18.22 10.14 -3.79
N THR A 53 -18.13 9.68 -2.55
CA THR A 53 -19.14 9.92 -1.51
C THR A 53 -18.49 10.00 -0.13
N THR A 54 -19.14 10.68 0.81
CA THR A 54 -18.71 10.72 2.22
C THR A 54 -19.36 9.64 3.07
N THR A 55 -20.22 8.81 2.47
CA THR A 55 -20.91 7.71 3.14
C THR A 55 -20.38 6.38 2.62
N TYR A 56 -20.02 5.48 3.52
CA TYR A 56 -19.62 4.12 3.14
C TYR A 56 -20.85 3.31 2.70
N GLU A 57 -20.89 2.91 1.44
CA GLU A 57 -22.01 2.20 0.82
C GLU A 57 -21.76 0.69 0.64
N GLY A 58 -20.65 0.20 1.19
CA GLY A 58 -20.20 -1.18 1.00
C GLY A 58 -18.92 -1.26 0.19
N ASP A 59 -18.57 -2.49 -0.19
CA ASP A 59 -17.35 -2.84 -0.88
C ASP A 59 -17.48 -2.84 -2.41
N LEU A 60 -18.67 -3.08 -2.93
CA LEU A 60 -18.87 -3.22 -4.36
C LEU A 60 -18.48 -1.94 -5.11
N GLY A 61 -17.50 -2.05 -6.01
CA GLY A 61 -16.98 -0.92 -6.79
C GLY A 61 -16.06 0.03 -6.01
N LEU A 62 -15.77 -0.23 -4.74
CA LEU A 62 -14.88 0.59 -3.93
C LEU A 62 -13.44 0.49 -4.45
N LYS A 63 -12.79 1.64 -4.63
CA LYS A 63 -11.38 1.77 -5.01
C LYS A 63 -10.48 2.09 -3.83
N GLY A 64 -11.02 2.75 -2.80
CA GLY A 64 -10.31 3.17 -1.60
C GLY A 64 -11.01 4.36 -0.95
N ALA A 65 -10.33 5.01 0.00
CA ALA A 65 -10.83 6.23 0.62
C ALA A 65 -9.69 7.23 0.84
N ILE A 66 -9.99 8.52 0.67
CA ILE A 66 -9.13 9.62 1.13
C ILE A 66 -9.66 10.06 2.49
N CYS A 67 -8.78 10.33 3.44
CA CYS A 67 -9.14 10.87 4.74
C CYS A 67 -8.07 11.84 5.22
N ARG A 68 -8.44 12.74 6.12
CA ARG A 68 -7.53 13.69 6.74
C ARG A 68 -7.13 13.19 8.11
N ASN A 69 -5.85 13.17 8.42
CA ASN A 69 -5.37 12.86 9.77
C ASN A 69 -5.43 14.12 10.63
N THR A 70 -6.07 14.07 11.79
CA THR A 70 -6.14 15.25 12.67
C THR A 70 -4.84 15.54 13.41
N GLU A 71 -3.93 14.58 13.51
CA GLU A 71 -2.66 14.72 14.26
C GLU A 71 -1.65 15.63 13.54
N ASP A 72 -1.60 15.56 12.21
CA ASP A 72 -0.66 16.30 11.37
C ASP A 72 -1.33 17.16 10.28
N ASN A 73 -2.66 17.06 10.14
CA ASN A 73 -3.46 17.71 9.11
C ASN A 73 -3.08 17.32 7.67
N ILE A 74 -2.56 16.11 7.49
CA ILE A 74 -2.15 15.56 6.19
C ILE A 74 -3.25 14.66 5.60
N SER A 75 -3.32 14.59 4.27
CA SER A 75 -4.27 13.73 3.56
C SER A 75 -3.66 12.37 3.26
N TYR A 76 -4.39 11.31 3.63
CA TYR A 76 -3.98 9.92 3.45
C TYR A 76 -4.96 9.18 2.56
N TYR A 77 -4.43 8.31 1.72
CA TYR A 77 -5.20 7.31 0.98
C TYR A 77 -5.16 5.96 1.69
N ALA A 78 -6.34 5.44 2.03
CA ALA A 78 -6.53 4.07 2.48
C ALA A 78 -6.94 3.19 1.28
N PRO A 79 -6.11 2.20 0.89
CA PRO A 79 -6.51 1.16 -0.05
C PRO A 79 -7.75 0.38 0.41
N VAL A 80 -8.43 -0.30 -0.51
CA VAL A 80 -9.68 -1.05 -0.26
C VAL A 80 -9.57 -1.96 0.96
N GLU A 81 -8.51 -2.74 1.05
CA GLU A 81 -8.27 -3.69 2.14
C GLU A 81 -8.11 -3.00 3.50
N ASN A 82 -7.55 -1.79 3.51
CA ASN A 82 -7.46 -0.97 4.71
C ASN A 82 -8.82 -0.34 5.05
N VAL A 83 -9.59 0.11 4.05
CA VAL A 83 -10.97 0.60 4.27
C VAL A 83 -11.85 -0.48 4.87
N ARG A 84 -11.79 -1.73 4.39
CA ARG A 84 -12.49 -2.88 4.98
C ARG A 84 -12.03 -3.16 6.41
N GLY A 85 -10.72 -3.11 6.67
CA GLY A 85 -10.18 -3.26 8.01
C GLY A 85 -10.70 -2.20 8.99
N ILE A 86 -10.75 -0.94 8.56
CA ILE A 86 -11.33 0.17 9.35
C ILE A 86 -12.84 -0.05 9.55
N ALA A 87 -13.56 -0.44 8.50
CA ALA A 87 -14.99 -0.73 8.59
C ALA A 87 -15.25 -1.83 9.62
N TYR A 88 -14.48 -2.92 9.62
CA TYR A 88 -14.58 -3.98 10.61
C TYR A 88 -14.27 -3.49 12.02
N ALA A 89 -13.13 -2.82 12.21
CA ALA A 89 -12.69 -2.32 13.52
C ALA A 89 -13.66 -1.30 14.14
N THR A 90 -14.33 -0.50 13.32
CA THR A 90 -15.22 0.58 13.74
C THR A 90 -16.71 0.26 13.57
N LYS A 91 -17.05 -0.97 13.18
CA LYS A 91 -18.44 -1.38 12.87
C LYS A 91 -19.12 -0.44 11.85
N LYS A 92 -18.41 -0.13 10.76
CA LYS A 92 -18.81 0.74 9.64
C LYS A 92 -19.01 2.22 10.01
N THR A 93 -18.62 2.65 11.21
CA THR A 93 -18.76 4.07 11.60
C THR A 93 -17.62 4.95 11.13
N PHE A 94 -16.45 4.36 10.82
CA PHE A 94 -15.22 5.09 10.45
C PHE A 94 -14.79 6.12 11.51
N ARG A 95 -15.15 5.86 12.77
CA ARG A 95 -14.77 6.68 13.92
C ARG A 95 -14.07 5.79 14.93
N PHE A 96 -12.81 6.12 15.20
CA PHE A 96 -12.07 5.50 16.28
C PHE A 96 -12.36 6.23 17.59
N ASN A 97 -12.34 5.50 18.71
CA ASN A 97 -12.49 6.12 20.03
C ASN A 97 -11.18 6.77 20.52
N GLU A 98 -10.05 6.36 19.95
CA GLU A 98 -8.70 6.87 20.22
C GLU A 98 -7.88 6.84 18.92
N PRO A 99 -6.80 7.65 18.80
CA PRO A 99 -5.91 7.57 17.66
C PRO A 99 -5.32 6.16 17.51
N ILE A 100 -5.23 5.66 16.28
CA ILE A 100 -4.47 4.45 15.96
C ILE A 100 -3.07 4.86 15.50
N GLN A 101 -2.27 3.89 15.06
CA GLN A 101 -0.98 4.14 14.45
C GLN A 101 -0.93 3.54 13.04
N ILE A 102 -0.22 4.20 12.14
CA ILE A 102 0.00 3.69 10.78
C ILE A 102 1.48 3.70 10.40
N THR A 103 1.84 2.86 9.44
CA THR A 103 2.98 3.14 8.57
C THR A 103 2.47 3.62 7.22
N HIS A 104 3.24 4.46 6.54
CA HIS A 104 2.82 5.03 5.26
C HIS A 104 3.95 5.04 4.23
N SER A 105 3.58 5.24 2.97
CA SER A 105 4.54 5.49 1.89
C SER A 105 4.18 6.79 1.15
N LEU A 106 5.19 7.57 0.78
CA LEU A 106 5.04 8.72 -0.11
C LEU A 106 4.34 8.32 -1.42
N LYS A 107 3.43 9.17 -1.87
CA LYS A 107 2.85 9.07 -3.21
C LYS A 107 3.61 9.95 -4.21
N SER A 108 3.47 9.66 -5.50
CA SER A 108 3.97 10.49 -6.60
C SER A 108 3.24 11.85 -6.67
N ASN A 109 3.97 12.93 -7.01
CA ASN A 109 3.67 14.38 -6.89
C ASN A 109 2.39 14.95 -7.57
N LYS A 110 1.37 14.16 -7.92
CA LYS A 110 0.17 14.63 -8.64
C LYS A 110 -1.16 14.11 -8.09
N ALA A 111 -1.26 13.96 -6.78
CA ALA A 111 -2.43 13.34 -6.17
C ALA A 111 -3.17 14.25 -5.20
N GLU A 112 -4.44 13.94 -5.01
CA GLU A 112 -5.33 14.55 -4.01
C GLU A 112 -4.97 14.18 -2.56
N TYR A 113 -3.92 13.37 -2.37
CA TYR A 113 -3.44 12.91 -1.08
C TYR A 113 -1.91 12.82 -1.08
N ASP A 114 -1.31 12.95 0.10
CA ASP A 114 0.15 13.03 0.27
C ASP A 114 0.77 11.63 0.45
N TYR A 115 0.11 10.77 1.22
CA TYR A 115 0.63 9.44 1.58
C TYR A 115 -0.39 8.32 1.38
N ILE A 116 0.10 7.10 1.22
CA ILE A 116 -0.70 5.87 1.21
C ILE A 116 -0.52 5.17 2.55
N VAL A 117 -1.64 4.82 3.21
CA VAL A 117 -1.65 3.99 4.41
C VAL A 117 -1.22 2.57 4.03
N MET A 118 -0.18 2.06 4.69
CA MET A 118 0.38 0.73 4.42
C MET A 118 -0.11 -0.30 5.44
N ASN A 119 0.16 -0.05 6.73
CA ASN A 119 -0.27 -0.90 7.84
C ASN A 119 -0.91 -0.07 8.94
N MET A 120 -1.78 -0.69 9.73
CA MET A 120 -2.48 -0.06 10.85
C MET A 120 -2.29 -0.85 12.15
N TYR A 121 -2.22 -0.16 13.28
CA TYR A 121 -1.97 -0.73 14.60
C TYR A 121 -2.80 0.01 15.66
N TYR A 122 -3.33 -0.71 16.64
CA TYR A 122 -3.87 -0.09 17.84
C TYR A 122 -2.73 0.47 18.72
N LYS A 123 -3.06 1.37 19.66
CA LYS A 123 -2.08 1.98 20.59
C LYS A 123 -1.31 0.97 21.44
N ASN A 124 -1.92 -0.17 21.75
CA ASN A 124 -1.26 -1.29 22.44
C ASN A 124 -0.23 -2.04 21.55
N GLY A 125 -0.07 -1.62 20.29
CA GLY A 125 0.87 -2.20 19.33
C GLY A 125 0.33 -3.36 18.50
N SER A 126 -0.85 -3.90 18.83
CA SER A 126 -1.45 -4.99 18.05
C SER A 126 -1.92 -4.51 16.68
N THR A 127 -1.76 -5.35 15.66
CA THR A 127 -2.13 -5.02 14.29
C THR A 127 -3.65 -4.86 14.16
N LEU A 128 -4.08 -3.75 13.53
CA LEU A 128 -5.40 -3.64 12.97
C LEU A 128 -5.33 -4.24 11.57
N ARG A 129 -5.90 -5.43 11.43
CA ARG A 129 -5.76 -6.26 10.24
C ARG A 129 -6.47 -5.63 9.03
N LYS A 130 -5.78 -5.57 7.90
CA LYS A 130 -6.37 -5.27 6.60
C LYS A 130 -7.13 -6.49 6.09
N LEU A 131 -8.30 -6.30 5.48
CA LEU A 131 -9.11 -7.40 4.98
C LEU A 131 -8.90 -7.53 3.47
N ASP A 132 -7.97 -8.40 3.10
CA ASP A 132 -7.54 -8.62 1.73
C ASP A 132 -8.21 -9.88 1.16
N ILE A 133 -8.68 -9.81 -0.09
CA ILE A 133 -9.29 -10.96 -0.76
C ILE A 133 -8.30 -12.12 -0.94
N SER A 134 -6.99 -11.84 -0.96
CA SER A 134 -5.95 -12.86 -1.04
C SER A 134 -5.78 -13.65 0.27
N ASP A 135 -6.23 -13.12 1.40
CA ASP A 135 -6.06 -13.74 2.71
C ASP A 135 -6.86 -15.05 2.82
N SER A 136 -6.20 -16.10 3.29
CA SER A 136 -6.77 -17.45 3.45
C SER A 136 -7.35 -17.70 4.83
N MET A 137 -7.08 -16.80 5.79
CA MET A 137 -7.46 -16.93 7.20
C MET A 137 -8.50 -15.90 7.61
N LEU A 138 -9.34 -15.43 6.69
CA LEU A 138 -10.48 -14.56 7.04
C LEU A 138 -11.53 -15.36 7.81
N THR A 139 -11.98 -14.80 8.93
CA THR A 139 -13.10 -15.30 9.72
C THR A 139 -14.44 -15.02 9.04
N ALA A 140 -15.51 -15.70 9.49
CA ALA A 140 -16.85 -15.47 8.94
C ALA A 140 -17.29 -14.01 9.10
N ASP A 141 -17.02 -13.39 10.26
CA ASP A 141 -17.37 -12.00 10.55
C ASP A 141 -16.59 -11.01 9.67
N GLU A 142 -15.32 -11.30 9.37
CA GLU A 142 -14.52 -10.47 8.45
C GLU A 142 -15.02 -10.59 7.00
N ILE A 143 -15.51 -11.77 6.61
CA ILE A 143 -16.05 -12.01 5.26
C ILE A 143 -17.31 -11.17 4.99
N GLU A 144 -18.09 -10.81 6.01
CA GLU A 144 -19.29 -9.96 5.86
C GLU A 144 -19.00 -8.53 5.39
N TYR A 145 -17.73 -8.12 5.38
CA TYR A 145 -17.29 -6.81 4.87
C TYR A 145 -16.92 -6.83 3.38
N PHE A 146 -17.16 -7.97 2.72
CA PHE A 146 -17.07 -8.13 1.28
C PHE A 146 -18.49 -8.37 0.75
N ASP A 147 -18.99 -7.44 -0.08
CA ASP A 147 -20.37 -7.54 -0.58
C ASP A 147 -20.59 -8.78 -1.48
N ASP A 148 -19.53 -9.26 -2.15
CA ASP A 148 -19.57 -10.48 -2.96
C ASP A 148 -18.28 -11.30 -2.81
N TYR A 149 -17.98 -11.73 -1.58
CA TYR A 149 -16.74 -12.45 -1.26
C TYR A 149 -16.47 -13.64 -2.18
N ARG A 150 -17.49 -14.47 -2.46
CA ARG A 150 -17.29 -15.72 -3.22
C ARG A 150 -16.91 -15.45 -4.65
N THR A 151 -17.60 -14.54 -5.33
CA THR A 151 -17.27 -14.16 -6.70
C THR A 151 -15.91 -13.46 -6.74
N GLN A 152 -15.68 -12.48 -5.86
CA GLN A 152 -14.38 -11.78 -5.80
C GLN A 152 -13.21 -12.75 -5.55
N LYS A 153 -13.38 -13.75 -4.68
CA LYS A 153 -12.36 -14.76 -4.40
C LYS A 153 -12.10 -15.66 -5.60
N GLN A 154 -13.16 -16.05 -6.33
CA GLN A 154 -13.03 -16.83 -7.55
C GLN A 154 -12.32 -16.04 -8.65
N GLU A 155 -12.68 -14.77 -8.85
CA GLU A 155 -12.02 -13.87 -9.80
C GLU A 155 -10.55 -13.67 -9.47
N TYR A 156 -10.23 -13.48 -8.19
CA TYR A 156 -8.86 -13.41 -7.70
C TYR A 156 -8.05 -14.66 -8.09
N TYR A 157 -8.59 -15.86 -7.84
CA TYR A 157 -7.94 -17.11 -8.22
C TYR A 157 -7.79 -17.24 -9.74
N ASN A 158 -8.85 -16.96 -10.51
CA ASN A 158 -8.83 -17.04 -11.96
C ASN A 158 -7.75 -16.13 -12.56
N LYS A 159 -7.63 -14.90 -12.05
CA LYS A 159 -6.59 -13.96 -12.48
C LYS A 159 -5.19 -14.48 -12.15
N HIS A 160 -4.98 -14.98 -10.93
CA HIS A 160 -3.68 -15.55 -10.55
C HIS A 160 -3.31 -16.79 -11.37
N TYR A 161 -4.27 -17.65 -11.70
CA TYR A 161 -4.05 -18.79 -12.58
C TYR A 161 -3.71 -18.35 -14.01
N ALA A 162 -4.40 -17.32 -14.54
CA ALA A 162 -4.10 -16.75 -15.85
C ALA A 162 -2.68 -16.16 -15.89
N ASP A 163 -2.29 -15.36 -14.88
CA ASP A 163 -0.95 -14.78 -14.80
C ASP A 163 0.15 -15.86 -14.73
N GLN A 164 -0.12 -16.98 -14.04
CA GLN A 164 0.77 -18.14 -13.99
C GLN A 164 0.88 -18.87 -15.34
N LEU A 165 -0.23 -19.00 -16.08
CA LEU A 165 -0.23 -19.59 -17.41
C LEU A 165 0.55 -18.71 -18.40
N ASP A 166 0.31 -17.40 -18.39
CA ASP A 166 1.02 -16.44 -19.25
C ASP A 166 2.55 -16.48 -19.01
N THR A 167 2.97 -16.60 -17.74
CA THR A 167 4.40 -16.75 -17.42
C THR A 167 4.97 -18.08 -17.92
N ILE A 168 4.21 -19.17 -17.84
CA ILE A 168 4.63 -20.48 -18.35
C ILE A 168 4.68 -20.49 -19.89
N GLU A 169 3.69 -19.92 -20.57
CA GLU A 169 3.64 -19.81 -22.04
C GLU A 169 4.80 -18.96 -22.56
N THR A 170 5.06 -17.80 -21.93
CA THR A 170 6.20 -16.94 -22.28
C THR A 170 7.53 -17.68 -22.11
N TYR A 171 7.68 -18.47 -21.04
CA TYR A 171 8.90 -19.25 -20.79
C TYR A 171 9.08 -20.40 -21.80
N GLN A 172 7.98 -21.04 -22.21
CA GLN A 172 7.99 -22.10 -23.21
C GLN A 172 8.25 -21.57 -24.62
N GLU A 173 7.70 -20.41 -24.98
CA GLU A 173 7.95 -19.74 -26.26
C GLU A 173 9.42 -19.32 -26.38
N TYR A 174 10.03 -18.85 -25.29
CA TYR A 174 11.46 -18.56 -25.20
C TYR A 174 12.33 -19.82 -25.37
N GLN A 175 11.89 -20.99 -24.86
CA GLN A 175 12.60 -22.25 -25.07
C GLN A 175 12.38 -22.85 -26.46
N ALA A 176 11.19 -22.70 -27.05
CA ALA A 176 10.85 -23.20 -28.38
C ALA A 176 11.57 -22.42 -29.49
N SER A 177 11.75 -21.12 -29.31
CA SER A 177 12.58 -20.29 -30.22
C SER A 177 14.08 -20.61 -30.13
N SER A 178 14.51 -21.38 -29.12
CA SER A 178 15.89 -21.85 -28.94
C SER A 178 16.13 -23.29 -29.42
N SER A 179 15.12 -24.09 -29.78
CA SER A 179 15.36 -25.50 -30.18
C SER A 179 14.37 -26.00 -31.24
N ASN A 180 14.89 -26.60 -32.32
CA ASN A 180 14.15 -27.21 -33.44
C ASN A 180 13.34 -28.47 -33.06
N LYS A 181 12.78 -28.57 -31.84
CA LYS A 181 11.95 -29.69 -31.41
C LYS A 181 10.57 -29.19 -30.98
N GLN A 182 9.54 -29.59 -31.72
CA GLN A 182 8.15 -29.30 -31.36
C GLN A 182 7.74 -30.15 -30.15
N ARG A 183 7.53 -29.47 -29.03
CA ARG A 183 6.97 -30.04 -27.79
C ARG A 183 5.84 -29.12 -27.35
N GLY A 184 4.78 -29.70 -26.80
CA GLY A 184 3.62 -28.91 -26.38
C GLY A 184 2.74 -29.66 -25.41
N TYR A 185 1.81 -28.92 -24.82
CA TYR A 185 0.76 -29.45 -23.96
C TYR A 185 -0.56 -29.43 -24.74
N MET A 186 -1.35 -30.49 -24.62
CA MET A 186 -2.73 -30.52 -25.07
C MET A 186 -3.64 -30.47 -23.85
N ILE A 187 -4.57 -29.51 -23.85
CA ILE A 187 -5.55 -29.33 -22.79
C ILE A 187 -6.93 -29.64 -23.37
N GLY A 188 -7.62 -30.61 -22.77
CA GLY A 188 -9.00 -30.95 -23.07
C GLY A 188 -9.85 -31.03 -21.81
N THR A 189 -11.15 -31.24 -21.96
CA THR A 189 -12.13 -31.27 -20.87
C THR A 189 -11.84 -32.29 -19.77
N ASN A 190 -10.93 -33.25 -20.01
CA ASN A 190 -10.58 -34.34 -19.10
C ASN A 190 -9.14 -34.28 -18.55
N GLY A 191 -8.42 -33.15 -18.71
CA GLY A 191 -7.11 -32.95 -18.10
C GLY A 191 -6.02 -32.50 -19.09
N ILE A 192 -4.78 -32.49 -18.60
CA ILE A 192 -3.59 -31.98 -19.30
C ILE A 192 -2.70 -33.15 -19.72
N GLY A 193 -2.33 -33.20 -21.00
CA GLY A 193 -1.37 -34.15 -21.56
C GLY A 193 -0.14 -33.44 -22.15
N PHE A 194 1.03 -34.08 -22.06
CA PHE A 194 2.27 -33.60 -22.68
C PHE A 194 2.59 -34.42 -23.94
N TYR A 195 3.02 -33.75 -25.02
CA TYR A 195 3.55 -34.42 -26.21
C TYR A 195 4.91 -33.86 -26.61
N SER A 196 5.73 -34.74 -27.19
CA SER A 196 6.99 -34.39 -27.83
C SER A 196 7.15 -35.15 -29.15
N SER A 197 7.44 -34.45 -30.25
CA SER A 197 7.91 -35.11 -31.46
C SER A 197 9.42 -35.37 -31.35
N PHE A 198 9.86 -36.55 -31.83
CA PHE A 198 11.27 -36.90 -31.95
C PHE A 198 11.83 -36.46 -33.30
#